data_AF-M1V243-F1
#
_entry.id   AF-M1V243-F1
#
_cell.length_a   1.000
_cell.length_b   1.000
_cell.length_c   1.000
_cell.angle_alpha   90.00
_cell.angle_beta   90.00
_cell.angle_gamma   90.00
#
_symmetry.space_group_name_H-M   'P 1'
#
loop_
_entity.id
_entity.type
_entity.pdbx_description
1 polymer ?
#
loop_
_entity_poly.entity_id
_entity_poly.type
_entity_poly.pdbx_seq_one_letter_code
_entity_poly.pdbx_strand_id
1 'polypeptide(L)'
;RQAIAGVNPVSIERMTVFPPVSKLDPEIYGPQESALKEEHILGYLNGMTVQQALDENKLFMVDHHDVYLPFLDKINALDGRKAYATRTIFVLTPRETLKPIAIELSLPQSGPRSRSKRVVTAPVDATTNWLWQLAKAHVCSNDAGVHQLVNHWLRTHACTEPFILSAHRQLSAMHPIFKLLDPHMRYTLEINALARQNLINADGVIEACFTPGRYCMEMSAVAYKNFWRFDMEG
;
A
#
# COMPACT_ATOMS: atom_id res chain seq x y z
N ARG A 1 -11.38 5.93 8.80
CA ARG A 1 -11.67 4.83 9.76
C ARG A 1 -10.94 3.54 9.41
N GLN A 2 -11.22 2.90 8.27
CA GLN A 2 -10.58 1.61 7.92
C GLN A 2 -9.05 1.67 7.84
N ALA A 3 -8.47 2.80 7.45
CA ALA A 3 -7.01 2.99 7.43
C ALA A 3 -6.31 2.87 8.81
N ILE A 4 -7.05 2.98 9.93
CA ILE A 4 -6.50 2.88 11.30
C ILE A 4 -7.15 1.76 12.14
N ALA A 5 -8.26 1.18 11.67
CA ALA A 5 -9.06 0.21 12.43
C ALA A 5 -9.79 -0.78 11.51
N GLY A 6 -9.27 -0.99 10.30
CA GLY A 6 -9.77 -1.95 9.32
C GLY A 6 -8.88 -3.17 9.24
N VAL A 7 -8.96 -3.88 8.10
CA VAL A 7 -8.15 -5.08 7.85
C VAL A 7 -6.67 -4.76 7.58
N ASN A 8 -6.37 -3.54 7.10
CA ASN A 8 -5.01 -3.08 6.81
C ASN A 8 -4.66 -1.78 7.56
N PRO A 9 -4.63 -1.77 8.90
CA PRO A 9 -4.49 -0.55 9.70
C PRO A 9 -3.03 -0.07 9.85
N VAL A 10 -2.11 -0.57 9.00
CA VAL A 10 -0.65 -0.38 9.15
C VAL A 10 -0.01 0.41 8.00
N SER A 11 -0.79 0.84 7.00
CA SER A 11 -0.28 1.54 5.81
C SER A 11 -0.40 3.06 5.88
N ILE A 12 -1.07 3.60 6.91
CA ILE A 12 -1.24 5.04 7.06
C ILE A 12 -0.02 5.65 7.76
N GLU A 13 0.45 6.78 7.24
CA GLU A 13 1.57 7.52 7.79
C GLU A 13 1.21 8.99 7.99
N ARG A 14 1.90 9.65 8.94
CA ARG A 14 1.83 11.10 9.10
C ARG A 14 2.60 11.75 7.97
N MET A 15 2.03 12.77 7.34
CA MET A 15 2.74 13.55 6.32
C MET A 15 3.72 14.52 6.99
N THR A 16 4.96 14.54 6.52
CA THR A 16 6.00 15.49 6.96
C THR A 16 6.37 16.51 5.89
N VAL A 17 5.98 16.25 4.63
CA VAL A 17 6.23 17.12 3.49
C VAL A 17 4.99 17.16 2.61
N PHE A 18 4.73 18.32 2.01
CA PHE A 18 3.70 18.49 1.00
C PHE A 18 4.26 19.33 -0.15
N PRO A 19 4.03 18.96 -1.42
CA PRO A 19 3.39 17.70 -1.86
C PRO A 19 4.25 16.46 -1.53
N PRO A 20 3.65 15.24 -1.49
CA PRO A 20 4.43 14.02 -1.29
C PRO A 20 5.37 13.76 -2.46
N VAL A 21 6.51 13.14 -2.17
CA VAL A 21 7.59 12.89 -3.14
C VAL A 21 7.80 11.39 -3.27
N SER A 22 7.80 10.90 -4.52
CA SER A 22 8.13 9.51 -4.85
C SER A 22 9.59 9.20 -4.53
N LYS A 23 9.87 8.00 -4.00
CA LYS A 23 11.23 7.49 -3.75
C LYS A 23 11.77 6.66 -4.92
N LEU A 24 10.94 6.41 -5.94
CA LEU A 24 11.33 5.71 -7.15
C LEU A 24 12.38 6.48 -7.96
N ASP A 25 13.24 5.76 -8.67
CA ASP A 25 14.30 6.34 -9.50
C ASP A 25 13.73 7.24 -10.62
N PRO A 26 14.04 8.55 -10.64
CA PRO A 26 13.51 9.47 -11.63
C PRO A 26 13.97 9.17 -13.05
N GLU A 27 15.13 8.53 -13.23
CA GLU A 27 15.64 8.16 -14.55
C GLU A 27 14.82 7.02 -15.17
N ILE A 28 14.17 6.20 -14.33
CA ILE A 28 13.34 5.07 -14.77
C ILE A 28 11.86 5.48 -14.85
N TYR A 29 11.36 6.19 -13.85
CA TYR A 29 9.93 6.43 -13.66
C TYR A 29 9.50 7.88 -13.92
N GLY A 30 10.43 8.76 -14.28
CA GLY A 30 10.19 10.16 -14.56
C GLY A 30 10.04 11.01 -13.29
N PRO A 31 9.41 12.21 -13.41
CA PRO A 31 9.35 13.19 -12.33
C PRO A 31 8.71 12.63 -11.05
N GLN A 32 9.43 12.76 -9.93
CA GLN A 32 9.04 12.26 -8.61
C GLN A 32 7.91 13.08 -7.97
N GLU A 33 7.66 14.29 -8.47
CA GLU A 33 6.72 15.24 -7.89
C GLU A 33 5.28 14.78 -8.06
N SER A 34 4.52 14.80 -6.96
CA SER A 34 3.09 14.58 -7.00
C SER A 34 2.37 15.72 -7.75
N ALA A 35 1.23 15.39 -8.39
CA ALA A 35 0.32 16.38 -8.95
C ALA A 35 -0.53 17.10 -7.89
N LEU A 36 -0.40 16.74 -6.62
CA LEU A 36 -1.02 17.44 -5.50
C LEU A 36 -0.49 18.86 -5.38
N LYS A 37 -1.42 19.79 -5.13
CA LYS A 37 -1.17 21.22 -4.96
C LYS A 37 -1.95 21.69 -3.75
N GLU A 38 -1.51 22.79 -3.14
CA GLU A 38 -2.17 23.33 -1.95
C GLU A 38 -3.64 23.66 -2.21
N GLU A 39 -3.95 24.20 -3.40
CA GLU A 39 -5.32 24.52 -3.84
C GLU A 39 -6.29 23.33 -3.75
N HIS A 40 -5.80 22.09 -3.86
CA HIS A 40 -6.62 20.89 -3.74
C HIS A 40 -7.07 20.61 -2.30
N ILE A 41 -6.32 21.07 -1.29
CA ILE A 41 -6.54 20.70 0.12
C ILE A 41 -6.88 21.88 1.04
N LEU A 42 -6.51 23.12 0.69
CA LEU A 42 -6.68 24.31 1.54
C LEU A 42 -8.10 24.47 2.08
N GLY A 43 -9.12 24.20 1.24
CA GLY A 43 -10.53 24.29 1.64
C GLY A 43 -10.96 23.34 2.76
N TYR A 44 -10.14 22.34 3.11
CA TYR A 44 -10.41 21.36 4.17
C TYR A 44 -9.60 21.60 5.44
N LEU A 45 -8.73 22.60 5.47
CA LEU A 45 -7.80 22.84 6.58
C LEU A 45 -8.32 23.84 7.63
N ASN A 46 -9.62 24.19 7.59
CA ASN A 46 -10.25 25.10 8.57
C ASN A 46 -9.51 26.44 8.74
N GLY A 47 -8.97 27.00 7.66
CA GLY A 47 -8.24 28.26 7.67
C GLY A 47 -6.74 28.15 7.98
N MET A 48 -6.22 26.96 8.29
CA MET A 48 -4.79 26.71 8.41
C MET A 48 -4.12 26.71 7.03
N THR A 49 -2.86 27.13 6.99
CA THR A 49 -1.98 26.86 5.84
C THR A 49 -1.60 25.37 5.81
N VAL A 50 -1.09 24.90 4.66
CA VAL A 50 -0.59 23.52 4.56
C VAL A 50 0.57 23.30 5.54
N GLN A 51 1.48 24.26 5.68
CA GLN A 51 2.60 24.17 6.62
C GLN A 51 2.12 24.06 8.07
N GLN A 52 1.15 24.88 8.49
CA GLN A 52 0.57 24.77 9.82
C GLN A 52 -0.07 23.40 10.05
N ALA A 53 -0.79 22.86 9.06
CA ALA A 53 -1.40 21.54 9.17
C ALA A 53 -0.35 20.40 9.25
N LEU A 54 0.83 20.56 8.64
CA LEU A 54 1.95 19.64 8.80
C LEU A 54 2.56 19.75 10.20
N ASP A 55 2.85 20.97 10.66
CA ASP A 55 3.47 21.25 11.95
C ASP A 55 2.58 20.78 13.13
N GLU A 56 1.25 20.92 12.99
CA GLU A 56 0.26 20.46 13.96
C GLU A 56 -0.14 18.98 13.80
N ASN A 57 0.55 18.22 12.95
CA ASN A 57 0.30 16.78 12.71
C ASN A 57 -1.14 16.48 12.29
N LYS A 58 -1.74 17.35 11.46
CA LYS A 58 -3.13 17.22 11.00
C LYS A 58 -3.26 16.48 9.67
N LEU A 59 -2.17 16.30 8.93
CA LEU A 59 -2.17 15.63 7.63
C LEU A 59 -1.57 14.23 7.70
N PHE A 60 -2.27 13.28 7.08
CA PHE A 60 -1.90 11.87 7.00
C PHE A 60 -2.08 11.37 5.58
N MET A 61 -1.38 10.29 5.22
CA MET A 61 -1.42 9.71 3.89
C MET A 61 -1.45 8.19 3.94
N VAL A 62 -2.13 7.60 2.97
CA VAL A 62 -1.88 6.22 2.54
C VAL A 62 -1.27 6.31 1.15
N ASP A 63 -0.01 5.88 1.03
CA ASP A 63 0.77 5.96 -0.21
C ASP A 63 1.04 4.57 -0.77
N HIS A 64 0.28 4.21 -1.82
CA HIS A 64 0.47 2.99 -2.60
C HIS A 64 1.15 3.27 -3.94
N HIS A 65 1.63 4.49 -4.18
CA HIS A 65 2.18 4.89 -5.47
C HIS A 65 3.44 4.11 -5.80
N ASP A 66 4.43 4.11 -4.90
CA ASP A 66 5.73 3.52 -5.19
C ASP A 66 5.67 1.99 -5.27
N VAL A 67 4.67 1.37 -4.63
CA VAL A 67 4.42 -0.06 -4.70
C VAL A 67 3.80 -0.45 -6.05
N TYR A 68 2.86 0.34 -6.57
CA TYR A 68 2.12 0.00 -7.78
C TYR A 68 2.76 0.52 -9.07
N LEU A 69 3.31 1.73 -9.09
CA LEU A 69 3.80 2.40 -10.30
C LEU A 69 4.72 1.51 -11.15
N PRO A 70 5.69 0.76 -10.58
CA PRO A 70 6.58 -0.12 -11.34
C PRO A 70 5.88 -1.25 -12.11
N PHE A 71 4.65 -1.57 -11.74
CA PHE A 71 3.88 -2.70 -12.28
C PHE A 71 2.72 -2.26 -13.18
N LEU A 72 2.37 -0.97 -13.24
CA LEU A 72 1.14 -0.53 -13.88
C LEU A 72 1.09 -0.82 -15.39
N ASP A 73 2.19 -0.66 -16.13
CA ASP A 73 2.20 -1.00 -17.56
C ASP A 73 1.92 -2.49 -17.77
N LYS A 74 2.53 -3.35 -16.95
CA LYS A 74 2.33 -4.80 -16.98
C LYS A 74 0.89 -5.17 -16.60
N ILE A 75 0.36 -4.60 -15.51
CA ILE A 75 -0.99 -4.86 -15.01
C ILE A 75 -2.05 -4.37 -16.01
N ASN A 76 -1.87 -3.18 -16.55
CA ASN A 76 -2.83 -2.55 -17.47
C ASN A 76 -2.80 -3.17 -18.86
N ALA A 77 -1.73 -3.89 -19.23
CA ALA A 77 -1.66 -4.71 -20.44
C ALA A 77 -2.44 -6.04 -20.32
N LEU A 78 -2.80 -6.48 -19.10
CA LEU A 78 -3.64 -7.66 -18.91
C LEU A 78 -5.09 -7.37 -19.31
N ASP A 79 -5.72 -8.36 -19.94
CA ASP A 79 -7.13 -8.26 -20.31
C ASP A 79 -8.03 -8.15 -19.06
N GLY A 80 -9.09 -7.34 -19.17
CA GLY A 80 -10.04 -7.10 -18.07
C GLY A 80 -9.50 -6.35 -16.85
N ARG A 81 -8.22 -5.92 -16.83
CA ARG A 81 -7.58 -5.30 -15.65
C ARG A 81 -7.11 -3.88 -15.94
N LYS A 82 -7.42 -2.96 -15.04
CA LYS A 82 -6.94 -1.56 -15.07
C LYS A 82 -6.72 -1.04 -13.65
N ALA A 83 -5.59 -0.41 -13.44
CA ALA A 83 -5.16 0.12 -12.15
C ALA A 83 -4.48 1.48 -12.29
N TYR A 84 -4.45 2.20 -11.18
CA TYR A 84 -3.63 3.38 -10.95
C TYR A 84 -2.75 3.11 -9.74
N ALA A 85 -1.62 3.80 -9.67
CA ALA A 85 -0.87 4.04 -8.44
C ALA A 85 -1.63 5.12 -7.67
N THR A 86 -1.92 4.88 -6.40
CA THR A 86 -2.78 5.79 -5.61
C THR A 86 -2.05 6.41 -4.42
N ARG A 87 -2.29 7.71 -4.20
CA ARG A 87 -2.01 8.39 -2.92
C ARG A 87 -3.28 8.99 -2.37
N THR A 88 -3.57 8.77 -1.10
CA THR A 88 -4.76 9.35 -0.45
C THR A 88 -4.35 10.22 0.71
N ILE A 89 -4.74 11.49 0.69
CA ILE A 89 -4.53 12.42 1.80
C ILE A 89 -5.75 12.43 2.71
N PHE A 90 -5.49 12.38 4.00
CA PHE A 90 -6.45 12.53 5.08
C PHE A 90 -6.12 13.75 5.93
N VAL A 91 -7.16 14.42 6.41
CA VAL A 91 -7.05 15.42 7.47
C VAL A 91 -7.65 14.87 8.77
N LEU A 92 -6.97 15.13 9.89
CA LEU A 92 -7.52 14.91 11.22
C LEU A 92 -8.46 16.07 11.58
N THR A 93 -9.75 15.75 11.67
CA THR A 93 -10.79 16.73 11.97
C THR A 93 -10.78 17.12 13.45
N PRO A 94 -11.39 18.27 13.83
CA PRO A 94 -11.58 18.64 15.24
C PRO A 94 -12.38 17.62 16.06
N ARG A 95 -13.11 16.71 15.40
CA ARG A 95 -13.82 15.59 16.03
C ARG A 95 -12.95 14.34 16.18
N GLU A 96 -11.64 14.47 16.04
CA GLU A 96 -10.65 13.39 16.15
C GLU A 96 -10.91 12.21 15.20
N THR A 97 -11.46 12.50 14.02
CA THR A 97 -11.67 11.51 12.96
C THR A 97 -10.89 11.89 11.70
N LEU A 98 -10.35 10.87 11.03
CA LEU A 98 -9.67 11.02 9.74
C LEU A 98 -10.68 11.11 8.60
N LYS A 99 -10.61 12.20 7.84
CA LYS A 99 -11.42 12.45 6.63
C LYS A 99 -10.52 12.44 5.39
N PRO A 100 -10.78 11.60 4.37
CA PRO A 100 -10.07 11.69 3.10
C PRO A 100 -10.47 12.97 2.36
N ILE A 101 -9.50 13.71 1.84
CA ILE A 101 -9.70 15.03 1.22
C ILE A 101 -9.22 15.11 -0.23
N ALA A 102 -8.22 14.31 -0.60
CA ALA A 102 -7.69 14.23 -1.96
C ALA A 102 -7.16 12.83 -2.26
N ILE A 103 -7.32 12.40 -3.52
CA ILE A 103 -6.76 11.16 -4.06
C ILE A 103 -5.99 11.52 -5.33
N GLU A 104 -4.72 11.17 -5.38
CA GLU A 104 -3.93 11.17 -6.62
C GLU A 104 -4.03 9.80 -7.28
N LEU A 105 -4.33 9.80 -8.58
CA LEU A 105 -4.30 8.65 -9.47
C LEU A 105 -3.17 8.85 -10.47
N SER A 106 -2.17 7.98 -10.42
CA SER A 106 -0.96 8.06 -11.25
C SER A 106 -0.84 6.84 -12.17
N LEU A 107 -0.40 7.10 -13.40
CA LEU A 107 0.01 6.12 -14.41
C LEU A 107 1.48 6.35 -14.74
N PRO A 108 2.18 5.35 -15.31
CA PRO A 108 3.51 5.55 -15.88
C PRO A 108 3.45 6.58 -17.01
N GLN A 109 4.54 7.31 -17.22
CA GLN A 109 4.59 8.34 -18.24
C GLN A 109 4.74 7.73 -19.64
N SER A 110 3.64 7.65 -20.40
CA SER A 110 3.64 7.13 -21.78
C SER A 110 4.06 8.17 -22.84
N GLY A 111 4.95 9.12 -22.49
CA GLY A 111 5.49 10.15 -23.38
C GLY A 111 5.28 11.62 -22.93
N PRO A 112 5.81 12.61 -23.68
CA PRO A 112 5.94 14.00 -23.21
C PRO A 112 4.60 14.76 -23.00
N ARG A 113 3.51 14.29 -23.61
CA ARG A 113 2.19 14.97 -23.60
C ARG A 113 1.11 14.19 -22.84
N SER A 114 1.42 13.01 -22.30
CA SER A 114 0.44 12.22 -21.56
C SER A 114 0.23 12.82 -20.18
N ARG A 115 -1.03 13.13 -19.81
CA ARG A 115 -1.39 13.46 -18.43
C ARG A 115 -1.35 12.17 -17.60
N SER A 116 -0.18 11.86 -17.06
CA SER A 116 0.05 10.64 -16.27
C SER A 116 -0.52 10.70 -14.86
N LYS A 117 -0.80 11.90 -14.32
CA LYS A 117 -1.29 12.08 -12.95
C LYS A 117 -2.58 12.91 -12.94
N ARG A 118 -3.54 12.53 -12.10
CA ARG A 118 -4.79 13.26 -11.86
C ARG A 118 -5.10 13.27 -10.37
N VAL A 119 -5.47 14.45 -9.85
CA VAL A 119 -6.00 14.58 -8.49
C VAL A 119 -7.52 14.66 -8.54
N VAL A 120 -8.17 13.93 -7.64
CA VAL A 120 -9.61 13.98 -7.39
C VAL A 120 -9.81 14.44 -5.94
N THR A 121 -10.61 15.48 -5.74
CA THR A 121 -10.94 16.02 -4.41
C THR A 121 -12.35 15.62 -3.99
N ALA A 122 -12.74 15.93 -2.75
CA ALA A 122 -14.10 15.66 -2.29
C ALA A 122 -15.16 16.34 -3.19
N PRO A 123 -16.32 15.70 -3.39
CA PRO A 123 -17.26 16.10 -4.43
C PRO A 123 -18.07 17.34 -4.07
N VAL A 124 -18.43 18.12 -5.09
CA VAL A 124 -19.27 19.33 -5.00
C VAL A 124 -20.58 19.20 -5.78
N ASP A 125 -20.69 18.19 -6.64
CA ASP A 125 -21.86 17.89 -7.46
C ASP A 125 -21.99 16.37 -7.69
N ALA A 126 -23.01 15.95 -8.45
CA ALA A 126 -23.27 14.54 -8.73
C ALA A 126 -22.14 13.87 -9.56
N THR A 127 -21.59 14.56 -10.55
CA THR A 127 -20.54 14.03 -11.43
C THR A 127 -19.24 13.80 -10.67
N THR A 128 -18.82 14.80 -9.89
CA THR A 128 -17.65 14.73 -9.02
C THR A 128 -17.82 13.69 -7.92
N ASN A 129 -19.04 13.44 -7.45
CA ASN A 129 -19.31 12.36 -6.51
C ASN A 129 -18.99 10.99 -7.12
N TRP A 130 -19.43 10.71 -8.36
CA TRP A 130 -19.10 9.46 -9.02
C TRP A 130 -17.60 9.30 -9.25
N LEU A 131 -16.92 10.36 -9.68
CA LEU A 131 -15.45 10.35 -9.83
C LEU A 131 -14.74 10.07 -8.50
N TRP A 132 -15.23 10.66 -7.41
CA TRP A 132 -14.70 10.40 -6.06
C TRP A 132 -14.93 8.96 -5.60
N GLN A 133 -16.10 8.37 -5.87
CA GLN A 133 -16.35 6.96 -5.55
C GLN A 133 -15.43 6.04 -6.36
N LEU A 134 -15.21 6.31 -7.65
CA LEU A 134 -14.30 5.53 -8.49
C LEU A 134 -12.84 5.68 -8.04
N ALA A 135 -12.40 6.89 -7.68
CA ALA A 135 -11.06 7.11 -7.14
C ALA A 135 -10.85 6.29 -5.85
N LYS A 136 -11.81 6.32 -4.92
CA LYS A 136 -11.78 5.48 -3.72
C LYS A 136 -11.78 3.98 -4.04
N ALA A 137 -12.50 3.54 -5.08
CA ALA A 137 -12.48 2.13 -5.49
C ALA A 137 -11.07 1.69 -5.92
N HIS A 138 -10.34 2.54 -6.66
CA HIS A 138 -8.93 2.28 -6.99
C HIS A 138 -8.04 2.26 -5.75
N VAL A 139 -8.24 3.17 -4.80
CA VAL A 139 -7.52 3.17 -3.52
C VAL A 139 -7.77 1.87 -2.75
N CYS A 140 -9.03 1.46 -2.61
CA CYS A 140 -9.38 0.20 -1.93
C CYS A 140 -8.79 -1.02 -2.65
N SER A 141 -8.73 -1.01 -3.98
CA SER A 141 -8.12 -2.08 -4.78
C SER A 141 -6.60 -2.17 -4.56
N ASN A 142 -5.91 -1.03 -4.54
CA ASN A 142 -4.50 -0.96 -4.17
C ASN A 142 -4.26 -1.44 -2.74
N ASP A 143 -5.06 -0.93 -1.80
CA ASP A 143 -4.93 -1.27 -0.38
C ASP A 143 -5.18 -2.76 -0.12
N ALA A 144 -6.15 -3.37 -0.79
CA ALA A 144 -6.37 -4.81 -0.73
C ALA A 144 -5.18 -5.62 -1.25
N GLY A 145 -4.54 -5.17 -2.34
CA GLY A 145 -3.33 -5.80 -2.87
C GLY A 145 -2.14 -5.67 -1.93
N VAL A 146 -1.85 -4.47 -1.42
CA VAL A 146 -0.77 -4.26 -0.43
C VAL A 146 -1.03 -5.03 0.86
N HIS A 147 -2.26 -5.01 1.35
CA HIS A 147 -2.68 -5.81 2.50
C HIS A 147 -2.35 -7.29 2.28
N GLN A 148 -2.86 -7.91 1.22
CA GLN A 148 -2.73 -9.36 1.05
C GLN A 148 -1.30 -9.78 0.69
N LEU A 149 -0.63 -9.05 -0.20
CA LEU A 149 0.67 -9.48 -0.75
C LEU A 149 1.85 -9.06 0.13
N VAL A 150 1.72 -7.94 0.85
CA VAL A 150 2.81 -7.34 1.62
C VAL A 150 2.55 -7.48 3.11
N ASN A 151 1.54 -6.81 3.65
CA ASN A 151 1.35 -6.76 5.10
C ASN A 151 0.91 -8.09 5.70
N HIS A 152 0.17 -8.90 4.95
CA HIS A 152 -0.28 -10.23 5.34
C HIS A 152 0.70 -11.30 4.87
N TRP A 153 0.74 -11.63 3.58
CA TRP A 153 1.58 -12.72 3.09
C TRP A 153 3.08 -12.53 3.40
N LEU A 154 3.67 -11.42 2.96
CA LEU A 154 5.12 -11.25 3.08
C LEU A 154 5.55 -11.10 4.54
N ARG A 155 5.03 -10.06 5.22
CA ARG A 155 5.54 -9.63 6.53
C ARG A 155 5.19 -10.60 7.67
N THR A 156 4.15 -11.42 7.52
CA THR A 156 3.82 -12.46 8.52
C THR A 156 4.17 -13.85 8.01
N HIS A 157 3.49 -14.37 6.97
CA HIS A 157 3.65 -15.75 6.54
C HIS A 157 5.07 -16.06 6.05
N ALA A 158 5.53 -15.35 5.02
CA ALA A 158 6.79 -15.65 4.34
C ALA A 158 8.01 -15.32 5.21
N CYS A 159 8.00 -14.19 5.90
CA CYS A 159 9.11 -13.77 6.77
C CYS A 159 9.24 -14.61 8.04
N THR A 160 8.15 -15.22 8.54
CA THR A 160 8.21 -16.07 9.75
C THR A 160 8.82 -17.46 9.47
N GLU A 161 8.56 -18.02 8.29
CA GLU A 161 8.96 -19.40 7.92
C GLU A 161 10.48 -19.68 8.08
N PRO A 162 11.42 -18.79 7.68
CA PRO A 162 12.86 -18.97 7.93
C PRO A 162 13.24 -19.07 9.42
N PHE A 163 12.57 -18.36 10.32
CA PHE A 163 12.83 -18.44 11.76
C PHE A 163 12.41 -19.80 12.33
N ILE A 164 11.28 -20.34 11.85
CA ILE A 164 10.78 -21.65 12.25
C ILE A 164 11.77 -22.74 11.82
N LEU A 165 12.18 -22.73 10.55
CA LEU A 165 13.14 -23.69 10.04
C LEU A 165 14.46 -23.62 10.81
N SER A 166 14.94 -22.42 11.12
CA SER A 166 16.19 -22.22 11.87
C SER A 166 16.07 -22.71 13.32
N ALA A 167 14.95 -22.41 14.00
CA ALA A 167 14.71 -22.86 15.37
C ALA A 167 14.70 -24.40 15.48
N HIS A 168 13.95 -25.08 14.61
CA HIS A 168 13.91 -26.56 14.62
C HIS A 168 15.24 -27.21 14.21
N ARG A 169 16.05 -26.54 13.38
CA ARG A 169 17.34 -27.10 12.93
C ARG A 169 18.48 -26.85 13.90
N GLN A 170 18.44 -25.77 14.66
CA GLN A 170 19.59 -25.29 15.45
C GLN A 170 19.35 -25.29 16.96
N LEU A 171 18.11 -25.42 17.43
CA LEU A 171 17.79 -25.44 18.85
C LEU A 171 17.20 -26.81 19.23
N SER A 172 17.73 -27.41 20.30
CA SER A 172 17.13 -28.60 20.91
C SER A 172 15.72 -28.28 21.40
N ALA A 173 14.82 -29.27 21.40
CA ALA A 173 13.51 -29.17 22.05
C ALA A 173 13.60 -28.81 23.56
N MET A 174 14.76 -29.03 24.19
CA MET A 174 15.02 -28.64 25.58
C MET A 174 15.56 -27.21 25.73
N HIS A 175 16.00 -26.57 24.64
CA HIS A 175 16.56 -25.23 24.67
C HIS A 175 15.50 -24.21 25.13
N PRO A 176 15.79 -23.31 26.08
CA PRO A 176 14.79 -22.39 26.64
C PRO A 176 14.18 -21.47 25.57
N ILE A 177 15.00 -20.99 24.61
CA ILE A 177 14.50 -20.17 23.49
C ILE A 177 13.61 -20.98 22.54
N PHE A 178 13.88 -22.28 22.34
CA PHE A 178 12.98 -23.10 21.52
C PHE A 178 11.62 -23.23 22.19
N LYS A 179 11.59 -23.54 23.50
CA LYS A 179 10.35 -23.62 24.28
C LYS A 179 9.56 -22.30 24.30
N LEU A 180 10.26 -21.17 24.30
CA LEU A 180 9.64 -19.85 24.20
C LEU A 180 8.97 -19.64 22.83
N LEU A 181 9.64 -20.03 21.74
CA LEU A 181 9.18 -19.75 20.38
C LEU A 181 8.17 -20.78 19.85
N ASP A 182 8.27 -22.05 20.25
CA ASP A 182 7.47 -23.17 19.71
C ASP A 182 5.95 -22.90 19.65
N PRO A 183 5.30 -22.32 20.68
CA PRO A 183 3.88 -21.97 20.59
C PRO A 183 3.52 -20.99 19.47
N HIS A 184 4.46 -20.13 19.07
CA HIS A 184 4.28 -19.10 18.04
C HIS A 184 4.56 -19.61 16.62
N MET A 185 5.11 -20.82 16.48
CA MET A 185 5.44 -21.45 15.19
C MET A 185 4.34 -22.39 14.69
N ARG A 186 3.33 -22.64 15.53
CA ARG A 186 2.28 -23.63 15.33
C ARG A 186 1.54 -23.38 14.02
N TYR A 187 1.47 -24.43 13.18
CA TYR A 187 0.77 -24.48 11.89
C TYR A 187 1.30 -23.56 10.77
N THR A 188 2.26 -22.66 11.03
CA THR A 188 2.76 -21.72 10.00
C THR A 188 3.35 -22.44 8.79
N LEU A 189 4.16 -23.49 8.98
CA LEU A 189 4.73 -24.25 7.86
C LEU A 189 3.66 -24.97 7.03
N GLU A 190 2.64 -25.53 7.70
CA GLU A 190 1.55 -26.24 7.05
C GLU A 190 0.68 -25.30 6.22
N ILE A 191 0.25 -24.17 6.79
CA ILE A 191 -0.55 -23.19 6.05
C ILE A 191 0.24 -22.54 4.91
N ASN A 192 1.54 -22.29 5.09
CA ASN A 192 2.38 -21.76 4.01
C ASN A 192 2.55 -22.77 2.87
N ALA A 193 2.68 -24.06 3.17
CA ALA A 193 2.73 -25.10 2.15
C ALA A 193 1.43 -25.17 1.35
N LEU A 194 0.27 -25.14 2.03
CA LEU A 194 -1.05 -25.10 1.38
C LEU A 194 -1.23 -23.82 0.55
N ALA A 195 -0.74 -22.68 1.04
CA ALA A 195 -0.78 -21.43 0.30
C ALA A 195 0.05 -21.50 -0.98
N ARG A 196 1.26 -22.06 -0.93
CA ARG A 196 2.09 -22.30 -2.12
C ARG A 196 1.42 -23.22 -3.14
N GLN A 197 0.60 -24.17 -2.68
CA GLN A 197 -0.07 -25.13 -3.56
C GLN A 197 -1.33 -24.57 -4.22
N ASN A 198 -2.14 -23.80 -3.47
CA ASN A 198 -3.52 -23.47 -3.89
C ASN A 198 -3.86 -21.97 -3.90
N LEU A 199 -3.07 -21.14 -3.20
CA LEU A 199 -3.40 -19.72 -2.98
C LEU A 199 -2.55 -18.80 -3.87
N ILE A 200 -1.23 -18.94 -3.78
CA ILE A 200 -0.25 -18.05 -4.43
C ILE A 200 0.49 -18.71 -5.61
N ASN A 201 0.08 -19.91 -6.02
CA ASN A 201 0.56 -20.55 -7.24
C ASN A 201 0.07 -19.81 -8.48
N ALA A 202 0.72 -20.07 -9.61
CA ALA A 202 0.25 -19.62 -10.92
C ALA A 202 -1.20 -20.06 -11.14
N ASP A 203 -2.03 -19.13 -11.62
CA ASP A 203 -3.49 -19.29 -11.80
C ASP A 203 -4.26 -19.64 -10.51
N GLY A 204 -3.61 -19.50 -9.35
CA GLY A 204 -4.22 -19.67 -8.03
C GLY A 204 -5.17 -18.53 -7.66
N VAL A 205 -5.77 -18.64 -6.48
CA VAL A 205 -6.81 -17.71 -6.01
C VAL A 205 -6.31 -16.25 -5.98
N ILE A 206 -5.07 -16.00 -5.55
CA ILE A 206 -4.54 -14.64 -5.47
C ILE A 206 -4.36 -14.01 -6.86
N GLU A 207 -3.82 -14.75 -7.83
CA GLU A 207 -3.67 -14.23 -9.20
C GLU A 207 -5.03 -14.02 -9.87
N ALA A 208 -5.99 -14.91 -9.65
CA ALA A 208 -7.33 -14.81 -10.22
C ALA A 208 -8.12 -13.61 -9.66
N CYS A 209 -8.01 -13.33 -8.36
CA CYS A 209 -8.91 -12.39 -7.68
C CYS A 209 -8.31 -11.00 -7.40
N PHE A 210 -6.99 -10.82 -7.41
CA PHE A 210 -6.36 -9.53 -7.09
C PHE A 210 -5.82 -8.83 -8.32
N THR A 211 -5.96 -7.50 -8.38
CA THR A 211 -5.67 -6.67 -9.55
C THR A 211 -4.32 -6.94 -10.22
N PRO A 212 -3.19 -7.18 -9.51
CA PRO A 212 -1.91 -7.44 -10.15
C PRO A 212 -1.84 -8.72 -10.99
N GLY A 213 -2.76 -9.67 -10.80
CA GLY A 213 -2.79 -10.91 -11.57
C GLY A 213 -1.52 -11.74 -11.37
N ARG A 214 -0.96 -12.25 -12.46
CA ARG A 214 0.30 -13.01 -12.48
C ARG A 214 1.54 -12.26 -11.93
N TYR A 215 1.42 -10.97 -11.66
CA TYR A 215 2.50 -10.15 -11.08
C TYR A 215 2.42 -10.04 -9.55
N CYS A 216 1.42 -10.66 -8.91
CA CYS A 216 1.23 -10.62 -7.46
C CYS A 216 2.49 -11.01 -6.66
N MET A 217 3.13 -12.14 -7.01
CA MET A 217 4.31 -12.58 -6.27
C MET A 217 5.58 -11.82 -6.63
N GLU A 218 5.69 -11.28 -7.84
CA GLU A 218 6.76 -10.35 -8.21
C GLU A 218 6.67 -9.07 -7.38
N MET A 219 5.46 -8.51 -7.20
CA MET A 219 5.23 -7.34 -6.35
C MET A 219 5.63 -7.59 -4.90
N SER A 220 5.28 -8.75 -4.34
CA SER A 220 5.67 -9.13 -2.98
C SER A 220 7.19 -9.24 -2.83
N ALA A 221 7.89 -9.84 -3.81
CA ALA A 221 9.35 -9.93 -3.80
C ALA A 221 10.04 -8.56 -3.92
N VAL A 222 9.53 -7.66 -4.75
CA VAL A 222 10.04 -6.28 -4.84
C VAL A 222 9.78 -5.51 -3.53
N ALA A 223 8.62 -5.71 -2.91
CA ALA A 223 8.32 -5.11 -1.61
C ALA A 223 9.27 -5.61 -0.51
N TYR A 224 9.64 -6.90 -0.51
CA TYR A 224 10.65 -7.44 0.39
C TYR A 224 12.00 -6.73 0.24
N LYS A 225 12.46 -6.53 -1.00
CA LYS A 225 13.72 -5.85 -1.27
C LYS A 225 13.75 -4.40 -0.78
N ASN A 226 12.65 -3.67 -0.99
CA ASN A 226 12.64 -2.22 -0.86
C ASN A 226 12.07 -1.70 0.47
N PHE A 227 11.18 -2.47 1.10
CA PHE A 227 10.38 -1.99 2.23
C PHE A 227 10.44 -2.89 3.47
N TRP A 228 10.99 -4.09 3.38
CA TRP A 228 11.09 -4.99 4.53
C TRP A 228 12.42 -4.83 5.27
N ARG A 229 12.33 -4.70 6.59
CA ARG A 229 13.47 -4.64 7.50
C ARG A 229 13.07 -5.25 8.83
N PHE A 230 13.78 -6.29 9.25
CA PHE A 230 13.48 -7.00 10.49
C PHE A 230 13.42 -6.07 11.72
N ASP A 231 14.30 -5.07 11.80
CA ASP A 231 14.36 -4.12 12.93
C ASP A 231 13.25 -3.06 12.91
N MET A 232 12.46 -3.00 11.84
CA MET A 232 11.29 -2.13 11.69
C MET A 232 9.97 -2.91 11.81
N GLU A 233 10.03 -4.22 12.06
CA GLU A 233 8.87 -5.06 12.38
C GLU A 233 8.58 -4.99 13.89
N GLY A 234 7.31 -4.93 14.28
CA GLY A 234 6.88 -4.74 15.67
C GLY A 234 5.54 -5.40 15.98
#